data_AF-A0A382YI58-F1
#
_entry.id   AF-A0A382YI58-F1
#
_cell.length_a   1.000
_cell.length_b   1.000
_cell.length_c   1.000
_cell.angle_alpha   90.00
_cell.angle_beta   90.00
_cell.angle_gamma   90.00
#
_symmetry.space_group_name_H-M   'P 1'
#
loop_
_entity.id
_entity.type
_entity.pdbx_description
1 polymer ?
#
loop_
_entity_poly.entity_id
_entity_poly.type
_entity_poly.pdbx_seq_one_letter_code
_entity_poly.pdbx_strand_id
1 'polypeptide(L)'
;MLNLQTLKIEPFAEHLANRFESTFGTMFHEQVDFLRLAAHLTLENIANGDMLYHNVDHTIMVTMVGLEIIRGKHLHDGRVDPEDGLNYLLALLCHDVGYVKGACGKDEKERFDDGKGSLVEIPSTGTCAVLTPYHVDRSKQFVRERFNSYDFVNFDLVSECIDRTRFPVPAGDKHQTIDDLPGLARAADLVGQ
;
A
#
# COMPACT_ATOMS: atom_id res chain seq x y z
N MET A 1 28.10 -5.15 1.33
CA MET A 1 27.43 -6.47 1.44
C MET A 1 26.23 -6.42 0.49
N LEU A 2 26.00 -7.46 -0.32
CA LEU A 2 24.91 -7.47 -1.30
C LEU A 2 23.56 -7.60 -0.56
N ASN A 3 22.65 -6.64 -0.73
CA ASN A 3 21.25 -6.74 -0.28
C ASN A 3 20.34 -6.93 -1.50
N LEU A 4 19.74 -8.11 -1.64
CA LEU A 4 18.88 -8.45 -2.77
C LEU A 4 17.59 -7.62 -2.80
N GLN A 5 17.11 -7.13 -1.66
CA GLN A 5 15.90 -6.31 -1.60
C GLN A 5 16.16 -4.92 -2.18
N THR A 6 17.29 -4.31 -1.82
CA THR A 6 17.68 -2.99 -2.35
C THR A 6 17.78 -2.99 -3.89
N LEU A 7 18.26 -4.09 -4.49
CA LEU A 7 18.32 -4.23 -5.96
C LEU A 7 16.95 -4.18 -6.66
N LYS A 8 15.85 -4.37 -5.92
CA LYS A 8 14.48 -4.29 -6.43
C LYS A 8 13.80 -2.98 -6.04
N ILE A 9 13.94 -2.59 -4.76
CA ILE A 9 13.26 -1.44 -4.17
C ILE A 9 13.72 -0.14 -4.82
N GLU A 10 15.02 0.08 -4.99
CA GLU A 10 15.55 1.35 -5.53
C GLU A 10 15.15 1.59 -6.99
N PRO A 11 15.32 0.64 -7.94
CA PRO A 11 14.82 0.83 -9.30
C PRO A 11 13.31 1.01 -9.38
N PHE A 12 12.55 0.32 -8.52
CA PHE A 12 11.10 0.45 -8.48
C PHE A 12 10.65 1.81 -7.95
N ALA A 13 11.26 2.31 -6.88
CA ALA A 13 10.94 3.64 -6.32
C ALA A 13 11.17 4.74 -7.36
N GLU A 14 12.28 4.69 -8.09
CA GLU A 14 12.54 5.62 -9.19
C GLU A 14 11.57 5.44 -10.36
N HIS A 15 11.24 4.19 -10.72
CA HIS A 15 10.25 3.94 -11.77
C HIS A 15 8.89 4.53 -11.40
N LEU A 16 8.43 4.31 -10.17
CA LEU A 16 7.15 4.79 -9.66
C LEU A 16 7.09 6.33 -9.70
N ALA A 17 8.12 7.00 -9.19
CA ALA A 17 8.25 8.46 -9.21
C ALA A 17 8.23 9.03 -10.63
N ASN A 18 9.06 8.49 -11.53
CA ASN A 18 9.13 8.95 -12.92
C ASN A 18 7.82 8.75 -13.68
N ARG A 19 7.11 7.64 -13.41
CA ARG A 19 5.84 7.35 -14.08
C ARG A 19 4.68 8.18 -13.53
N PHE A 20 4.70 8.52 -12.24
CA PHE A 20 3.78 9.51 -11.68
C PHE A 20 3.96 10.86 -12.38
N GLU A 21 5.21 11.34 -12.46
CA GLU A 21 5.53 12.62 -13.13
C GLU A 21 5.15 12.60 -14.62
N SER A 22 5.42 11.50 -15.34
CA SER A 22 5.01 11.34 -16.73
C SER A 22 3.49 11.31 -16.93
N THR A 23 2.71 10.97 -15.89
CA THR A 23 1.24 10.86 -15.97
C THR A 23 0.59 12.19 -15.61
N PHE A 24 1.05 12.84 -14.54
CA PHE A 24 0.40 14.02 -13.97
C PHE A 24 1.13 15.34 -14.26
N GLY A 25 2.36 15.28 -14.77
CA GLY A 25 3.20 16.44 -15.08
C GLY A 25 4.26 16.72 -14.02
N THR A 26 5.15 17.66 -14.34
CA THR A 26 6.39 17.93 -13.60
C THR A 26 6.25 18.98 -12.49
N MET A 27 5.04 19.43 -12.16
CA MET A 27 4.83 20.51 -11.17
C MET A 27 4.72 20.00 -9.72
N PHE A 28 4.73 18.68 -9.52
CA PHE A 28 4.43 18.01 -8.23
C PHE A 28 5.69 17.44 -7.56
N HIS A 29 6.75 18.25 -7.45
CA HIS A 29 8.06 17.78 -6.96
C HIS A 29 7.99 17.17 -5.55
N GLU A 30 7.23 17.79 -4.64
CA GLU A 30 7.09 17.31 -3.26
C GLU A 30 6.39 15.94 -3.20
N GLN A 31 5.35 15.74 -4.02
CA GLN A 31 4.63 14.47 -4.13
C GLN A 31 5.52 13.37 -4.74
N VAL A 32 6.35 13.73 -5.73
CA VAL A 32 7.30 12.80 -6.36
C VAL A 32 8.37 12.34 -5.35
N ASP A 33 8.94 13.27 -4.59
CA ASP A 33 9.91 12.94 -3.53
C ASP A 33 9.27 12.14 -2.39
N PHE A 34 8.04 12.49 -1.99
CA PHE A 34 7.26 11.72 -1.04
C PHE A 34 7.02 10.28 -1.54
N LEU A 35 6.71 10.08 -2.82
CA LEU A 35 6.42 8.76 -3.36
C LEU A 35 7.66 7.85 -3.34
N ARG A 36 8.86 8.40 -3.59
CA ARG A 36 10.13 7.69 -3.39
C ARG A 36 10.29 7.29 -1.92
N LEU A 37 10.13 8.24 -1.01
CA LEU A 37 10.23 8.00 0.44
C LEU A 37 9.26 6.90 0.89
N ALA A 38 7.99 7.00 0.49
CA ALA A 38 6.94 6.06 0.84
C ALA A 38 7.24 4.66 0.30
N ALA A 39 7.72 4.55 -0.95
CA ALA A 39 8.12 3.27 -1.55
C ALA A 39 9.26 2.62 -0.77
N HIS A 40 10.32 3.36 -0.46
CA HIS A 40 11.44 2.85 0.35
C HIS A 40 10.99 2.41 1.73
N LEU A 41 10.33 3.30 2.47
CA LEU A 41 9.90 3.02 3.85
C LEU A 41 8.99 1.81 3.91
N THR A 42 8.03 1.70 3.00
CA THR A 42 7.04 0.63 3.02
C THR A 42 7.65 -0.71 2.58
N LEU A 43 8.39 -0.73 1.46
CA LEU A 43 8.97 -1.97 0.95
C LEU A 43 10.10 -2.50 1.83
N GLU A 44 10.86 -1.63 2.51
CA GLU A 44 11.84 -2.06 3.51
C GLU A 44 11.18 -2.65 4.75
N ASN A 45 10.00 -2.17 5.15
CA ASN A 45 9.20 -2.83 6.19
C ASN A 45 8.72 -4.20 5.72
N ILE A 46 8.16 -4.30 4.50
CA ILE A 46 7.70 -5.57 3.91
C ILE A 46 8.85 -6.58 3.78
N ALA A 47 10.05 -6.12 3.44
CA ALA A 47 11.26 -6.94 3.36
C ALA A 47 11.65 -7.61 4.69
N ASN A 48 11.22 -7.07 5.84
CA ASN A 48 11.44 -7.66 7.16
C ASN A 48 10.40 -8.74 7.52
N GLY A 49 9.33 -8.87 6.73
CA GLY A 49 8.30 -9.90 6.92
C GLY A 49 8.77 -11.27 6.42
N ASP A 50 8.25 -12.33 7.04
CA ASP A 50 8.47 -13.73 6.67
C ASP A 50 7.23 -14.36 5.98
N MET A 51 6.50 -13.55 5.21
CA MET A 51 5.44 -14.00 4.30
C MET A 51 6.04 -14.47 2.98
N LEU A 52 5.72 -15.69 2.52
CA LEU A 52 6.25 -16.21 1.25
C LEU A 52 5.66 -15.50 0.02
N TYR A 53 4.39 -15.15 0.06
CA TYR A 53 3.66 -14.59 -1.08
C TYR A 53 3.46 -13.07 -0.98
N HIS A 54 2.84 -12.59 0.11
CA HIS A 54 2.58 -11.18 0.40
C HIS A 54 3.88 -10.41 0.74
N ASN A 55 4.80 -10.32 -0.21
CA ASN A 55 6.16 -9.85 -0.02
C ASN A 55 6.45 -8.61 -0.90
N VAL A 56 7.72 -8.20 -0.97
CA VAL A 56 8.19 -7.06 -1.76
C VAL A 56 7.81 -7.20 -3.24
N ASP A 57 7.98 -8.39 -3.82
CA ASP A 57 7.68 -8.63 -5.23
C ASP A 57 6.18 -8.48 -5.51
N HIS A 58 5.32 -9.05 -4.65
CA HIS A 58 3.87 -8.89 -4.77
C HIS A 58 3.45 -7.42 -4.68
N THR A 59 3.96 -6.69 -3.70
CA THR A 59 3.64 -5.25 -3.52
C THR A 59 4.08 -4.41 -4.72
N ILE A 60 5.27 -4.70 -5.28
CA ILE A 60 5.74 -4.07 -6.51
C ILE A 60 4.81 -4.38 -7.68
N MET A 61 4.41 -5.64 -7.88
CA MET A 61 3.50 -6.04 -8.96
C MET A 61 2.15 -5.33 -8.86
N VAL A 62 1.51 -5.36 -7.70
CA VAL A 62 0.23 -4.69 -7.43
C VAL A 62 0.33 -3.19 -7.72
N THR A 63 1.39 -2.54 -7.23
CA THR A 63 1.57 -1.09 -7.43
C THR A 63 1.85 -0.74 -8.89
N MET A 64 2.61 -1.56 -9.64
CA MET A 64 2.82 -1.37 -11.08
C MET A 64 1.53 -1.53 -11.89
N VAL A 65 0.69 -2.50 -11.54
CA VAL A 65 -0.64 -2.64 -12.16
C VAL A 65 -1.46 -1.39 -11.89
N GLY A 66 -1.50 -0.93 -10.64
CA GLY A 66 -2.22 0.29 -10.26
C GLY A 66 -1.74 1.53 -11.00
N LEU A 67 -0.42 1.66 -11.20
CA LEU A 67 0.18 2.74 -11.98
C LEU A 67 -0.37 2.77 -13.42
N GLU A 68 -0.47 1.62 -14.09
CA GLU A 68 -1.04 1.56 -15.43
C GLU A 68 -2.56 1.79 -15.44
N ILE A 69 -3.28 1.32 -14.40
CA ILE A 69 -4.72 1.58 -14.23
C ILE A 69 -4.98 3.07 -14.07
N ILE A 70 -4.28 3.76 -13.16
CA ILE A 70 -4.53 5.19 -12.90
C ILE A 70 -4.13 6.05 -14.09
N ARG A 71 -3.06 5.68 -14.79
CA ARG A 71 -2.68 6.29 -16.07
C ARG A 71 -3.75 6.10 -17.14
N GLY A 72 -4.29 4.88 -17.27
CA GLY A 72 -5.38 4.56 -18.17
C GLY A 72 -6.63 5.40 -17.86
N LYS A 73 -7.01 5.51 -16.59
CA LYS A 73 -8.11 6.37 -16.13
C LYS A 73 -7.87 7.83 -16.47
N HIS A 74 -6.67 8.35 -16.18
CA HIS A 74 -6.32 9.75 -16.48
C HIS A 74 -6.44 10.05 -17.99
N LEU A 75 -5.98 9.15 -18.85
CA LEU A 75 -6.08 9.28 -20.30
C LEU A 75 -7.52 9.13 -20.82
N HIS A 76 -8.31 8.25 -20.20
CA HIS A 76 -9.69 7.99 -20.61
C HIS A 76 -10.65 9.12 -20.19
N ASP A 77 -10.58 9.52 -18.92
CA ASP A 77 -11.49 10.51 -18.33
C ASP A 77 -11.03 11.96 -18.57
N GLY A 78 -9.78 12.13 -19.01
CA GLY A 78 -9.13 13.43 -19.25
C GLY A 78 -8.81 14.23 -17.99
N ARG A 79 -9.11 13.69 -16.80
CA ARG A 79 -8.77 14.29 -15.50
C ARG A 79 -8.82 13.25 -14.38
N VAL A 80 -7.66 12.96 -13.80
CA VAL A 80 -7.54 12.40 -12.45
C VAL A 80 -6.74 13.41 -11.68
N ASP A 81 -7.22 13.80 -10.51
CA ASP A 81 -6.48 14.72 -9.64
C ASP A 81 -5.13 14.07 -9.23
N PRO A 82 -4.00 14.77 -9.35
CA PRO A 82 -2.70 14.21 -9.00
C PRO A 82 -2.56 13.79 -7.53
N GLU A 83 -3.22 14.49 -6.59
CA GLU A 83 -3.21 14.10 -5.17
C GLU A 83 -4.05 12.85 -4.95
N ASP A 84 -5.21 12.73 -5.61
CA ASP A 84 -6.00 11.50 -5.59
C ASP A 84 -5.19 10.31 -6.17
N GLY A 85 -4.47 10.53 -7.27
CA GLY A 85 -3.58 9.54 -7.87
C GLY A 85 -2.43 9.14 -6.95
N LEU A 86 -1.85 10.10 -6.23
CA LEU A 86 -0.81 9.86 -5.24
C LEU A 86 -1.33 9.00 -4.08
N ASN A 87 -2.47 9.37 -3.50
CA ASN A 87 -3.11 8.65 -2.39
C ASN A 87 -3.53 7.23 -2.79
N TYR A 88 -3.99 7.06 -4.04
CA TYR A 88 -4.23 5.74 -4.63
C TYR A 88 -2.96 4.88 -4.70
N LEU A 89 -1.85 5.41 -5.20
CA LEU A 89 -0.58 4.68 -5.26
C LEU A 89 0.00 4.38 -3.87
N LEU A 90 -0.14 5.32 -2.93
CA LEU A 90 0.23 5.11 -1.53
C LEU A 90 -0.55 3.96 -0.90
N ALA A 91 -1.85 3.85 -1.18
CA ALA A 91 -2.67 2.74 -0.72
C ALA A 91 -2.15 1.40 -1.23
N LEU A 92 -1.79 1.31 -2.52
CA LEU A 92 -1.25 0.09 -3.11
C LEU A 92 0.13 -0.28 -2.57
N LEU A 93 1.00 0.70 -2.34
CA LEU A 93 2.28 0.44 -1.67
C LEU A 93 2.06 -0.16 -0.27
N CYS A 94 1.06 0.33 0.47
CA CYS A 94 0.86 -0.01 1.86
C CYS A 94 -0.13 -1.16 2.11
N HIS A 95 -0.85 -1.66 1.11
CA HIS A 95 -1.99 -2.56 1.34
C HIS A 95 -1.65 -3.80 2.18
N ASP A 96 -0.44 -4.35 2.00
CA ASP A 96 0.04 -5.57 2.65
C ASP A 96 1.08 -5.35 3.77
N VAL A 97 1.49 -4.11 4.06
CA VAL A 97 2.48 -3.85 5.12
C VAL A 97 1.99 -4.32 6.49
N GLY A 98 0.67 -4.35 6.69
CA GLY A 98 0.01 -4.83 7.90
C GLY A 98 0.22 -6.32 8.18
N TYR A 99 0.76 -7.12 7.26
CA TYR A 99 1.22 -8.47 7.61
C TYR A 99 2.47 -8.46 8.49
N VAL A 100 3.33 -7.46 8.35
CA VAL A 100 4.66 -7.44 8.98
C VAL A 100 4.53 -7.23 10.49
N LYS A 101 5.12 -8.14 11.26
CA LYS A 101 5.30 -8.00 12.70
C LYS A 101 6.28 -6.87 13.00
N GLY A 102 5.89 -5.93 13.87
CA GLY A 102 6.69 -4.75 14.20
C GLY A 102 6.43 -3.54 13.31
N ALA A 103 5.51 -3.64 12.34
CA ALA A 103 5.17 -2.51 11.46
C ALA A 103 4.39 -1.41 12.20
N CYS A 104 3.44 -1.82 13.06
CA CYS A 104 2.61 -0.89 13.83
C CYS A 104 3.29 -0.52 15.16
N GLY A 105 3.14 0.73 15.60
CA GLY A 105 3.85 1.28 16.76
C GLY A 105 3.54 0.59 18.10
N LYS A 106 2.40 -0.12 18.21
CA LYS A 106 2.03 -0.90 19.40
C LYS A 106 2.38 -2.38 19.32
N ASP A 107 3.05 -2.83 18.26
CA ASP A 107 3.52 -4.20 18.17
C ASP A 107 4.61 -4.45 19.24
N GLU A 108 4.41 -5.50 20.02
CA GLU A 108 5.32 -6.02 21.02
C GLU A 108 5.72 -7.47 20.68
N LYS A 109 6.50 -8.14 21.54
CA LYS A 109 7.12 -9.44 21.25
C LYS A 109 6.13 -10.52 20.75
N GLU A 110 5.03 -10.70 21.46
CA GLU A 110 4.02 -11.75 21.16
C GLU A 110 2.61 -11.17 21.04
N ARG A 111 2.47 -9.85 21.18
CA ARG A 111 1.21 -9.10 21.13
C ARG A 111 1.31 -8.06 20.03
N PHE A 112 0.40 -8.11 19.07
CA PHE A 112 0.48 -7.28 17.87
C PHE A 112 -0.81 -6.46 17.73
N ASP A 113 -0.72 -5.23 17.25
CA ASP A 113 -1.89 -4.35 17.04
C ASP A 113 -2.84 -4.98 16.01
N ASP A 114 -4.15 -5.00 16.27
CA ASP A 114 -5.15 -5.50 15.33
C ASP A 114 -5.56 -4.45 14.28
N GLY A 115 -5.00 -3.24 14.36
CA GLY A 115 -5.34 -2.08 13.54
C GLY A 115 -6.62 -1.35 13.96
N LYS A 116 -7.31 -1.84 15.00
CA LYS A 116 -8.56 -1.30 15.56
C LYS A 116 -8.40 -0.85 17.01
N GLY A 117 -7.19 -0.92 17.55
CA GLY A 117 -6.84 -0.47 18.89
C GLY A 117 -6.79 -1.56 19.95
N SER A 118 -6.93 -2.84 19.57
CA SER A 118 -6.69 -3.98 20.45
C SER A 118 -5.35 -4.65 20.12
N LEU A 119 -4.89 -5.54 21.00
CA LEU A 119 -3.73 -6.40 20.75
C LEU A 119 -4.19 -7.84 20.59
N VAL A 120 -3.55 -8.56 19.67
CA VAL A 120 -3.75 -9.99 19.43
C VAL A 120 -2.48 -10.76 19.73
N GLU A 121 -2.62 -11.89 20.43
CA GLU A 121 -1.51 -12.79 20.71
C GLU A 121 -1.26 -13.72 19.51
N ILE A 122 -0.02 -13.73 19.02
CA ILE A 122 0.39 -14.58 17.90
C ILE A 122 1.49 -15.52 18.41
N PRO A 123 1.40 -16.84 18.12
CA PRO A 123 2.44 -17.78 18.51
C PRO A 123 3.82 -17.35 17.99
N SER A 124 4.84 -17.47 18.83
CA SER A 124 6.22 -17.12 18.47
C SER A 124 6.78 -17.93 17.30
N THR A 125 6.17 -19.09 17.00
CA THR A 125 6.53 -19.96 15.86
C THR A 125 5.75 -19.63 14.58
N GLY A 126 4.72 -18.79 14.64
CA GLY A 126 3.94 -18.40 13.46
C GLY A 126 4.70 -17.40 12.61
N THR A 127 4.54 -17.44 11.29
CA THR A 127 5.04 -16.36 10.42
C THR A 127 4.11 -15.15 10.49
N CYS A 128 4.51 -14.05 9.86
CA CYS A 128 3.71 -12.84 9.64
C CYS A 128 2.38 -13.16 8.93
N ALA A 129 2.30 -14.26 8.16
CA ALA A 129 1.06 -14.69 7.52
C ALA A 129 -0.09 -14.98 8.51
N VAL A 130 0.21 -15.27 9.79
CA VAL A 130 -0.84 -15.43 10.83
C VAL A 130 -1.65 -14.15 11.03
N LEU A 131 -1.10 -12.98 10.65
CA LEU A 131 -1.79 -11.68 10.72
C LEU A 131 -2.76 -11.44 9.55
N THR A 132 -3.00 -12.43 8.66
CA THR A 132 -4.01 -12.35 7.59
C THR A 132 -5.36 -11.74 8.03
N PRO A 133 -5.95 -12.10 9.18
CA PRO A 133 -7.25 -11.52 9.58
C PRO A 133 -7.20 -10.02 9.92
N TYR A 134 -6.01 -9.47 10.15
CA TYR A 134 -5.79 -8.13 10.69
C TYR A 134 -5.02 -7.22 9.72
N HIS A 135 -4.37 -7.78 8.69
CA HIS A 135 -3.43 -7.04 7.84
C HIS A 135 -4.03 -5.76 7.25
N VAL A 136 -5.25 -5.79 6.72
CA VAL A 136 -5.90 -4.59 6.14
C VAL A 136 -6.03 -3.46 7.16
N ASP A 137 -6.49 -3.76 8.37
CA ASP A 137 -6.67 -2.73 9.40
C ASP A 137 -5.31 -2.26 9.95
N ARG A 138 -4.35 -3.18 10.08
CA ARG A 138 -2.95 -2.87 10.43
C ARG A 138 -2.27 -1.98 9.38
N SER A 139 -2.50 -2.21 8.09
CA SER A 139 -1.97 -1.40 6.98
C SER A 139 -2.50 0.03 7.06
N LYS A 140 -3.79 0.23 7.37
CA LYS A 140 -4.34 1.57 7.61
C LYS A 140 -3.69 2.23 8.83
N GLN A 141 -3.48 1.48 9.91
CA GLN A 141 -2.80 1.99 11.09
C GLN A 141 -1.36 2.40 10.77
N PHE A 142 -0.63 1.62 9.98
CA PHE A 142 0.70 1.98 9.49
C PHE A 142 0.70 3.31 8.71
N VAL A 143 -0.23 3.48 7.76
CA VAL A 143 -0.36 4.75 7.02
C VAL A 143 -0.61 5.92 7.96
N ARG A 144 -1.51 5.74 8.94
CA ARG A 144 -1.84 6.75 9.94
C ARG A 144 -0.60 7.19 10.73
N GLU A 145 0.22 6.24 11.14
CA GLU A 145 1.42 6.49 11.94
C GLU A 145 2.57 7.11 11.14
N ARG A 146 2.70 6.77 9.85
CA ARG A 146 3.88 7.12 9.05
C ARG A 146 3.66 8.31 8.09
N PHE A 147 2.44 8.52 7.61
CA PHE A 147 2.20 9.43 6.48
C PHE A 147 1.09 10.46 6.72
N ASN A 148 0.34 10.40 7.82
CA ASN A 148 -0.77 11.33 8.07
C ASN A 148 -0.35 12.79 8.37
N SER A 149 0.96 13.06 8.52
CA SER A 149 1.48 14.41 8.75
C SER A 149 1.72 15.22 7.47
N TYR A 150 1.52 14.64 6.29
CA TYR A 150 1.71 15.31 5.00
C TYR A 150 0.38 15.88 4.50
N ASP A 151 0.36 17.17 4.14
CA ASP A 151 -0.88 17.89 3.82
C ASP A 151 -1.62 17.33 2.59
N PHE A 152 -0.89 16.76 1.62
CA PHE A 152 -1.45 16.13 0.42
C PHE A 152 -1.82 14.65 0.61
N VAL A 153 -1.68 14.10 1.83
CA VAL A 153 -2.12 12.73 2.16
C VAL A 153 -3.54 12.78 2.69
N ASN A 154 -4.48 12.30 1.88
CA ASN A 154 -5.87 12.08 2.27
C ASN A 154 -5.99 10.68 2.90
N PHE A 155 -5.88 10.62 4.22
CA PHE A 155 -5.93 9.38 4.99
C PHE A 155 -7.22 8.57 4.77
N ASP A 156 -8.36 9.24 4.58
CA ASP A 156 -9.64 8.56 4.36
C ASP A 156 -9.64 7.86 2.99
N LEU A 157 -9.20 8.54 1.93
CA LEU A 157 -9.08 7.93 0.60
C LEU A 157 -8.10 6.74 0.61
N VAL A 158 -6.92 6.91 1.21
CA VAL A 158 -5.93 5.81 1.32
C VAL A 158 -6.53 4.62 2.08
N SER A 159 -7.22 4.90 3.19
CA SER A 159 -7.86 3.87 4.01
C SER A 159 -8.99 3.15 3.27
N GLU A 160 -9.78 3.84 2.47
CA GLU A 160 -10.83 3.23 1.66
C GLU A 160 -10.25 2.34 0.55
N CYS A 161 -9.18 2.79 -0.11
CA CYS A 161 -8.45 1.99 -1.09
C CYS A 161 -7.85 0.73 -0.45
N ILE A 162 -7.22 0.82 0.72
CA ILE A 162 -6.70 -0.34 1.45
C ILE A 162 -7.85 -1.25 1.92
N ASP A 163 -8.98 -0.69 2.39
CA ASP A 163 -10.13 -1.51 2.81
C ASP A 163 -10.68 -2.39 1.68
N ARG A 164 -10.54 -1.93 0.44
CA ARG A 164 -11.01 -2.62 -0.75
C ARG A 164 -10.19 -3.83 -1.19
N THR A 165 -9.01 -4.04 -0.63
CA THR A 165 -8.19 -5.23 -0.90
C THR A 165 -8.55 -6.43 0.00
N ARG A 166 -9.55 -6.29 0.91
CA ARG A 166 -10.00 -7.42 1.73
C ARG A 166 -10.43 -8.61 0.87
N PHE A 167 -9.89 -9.77 1.21
CA PHE A 167 -10.27 -11.04 0.62
C PHE A 167 -10.64 -12.08 1.68
N PRO A 168 -11.73 -12.87 1.50
CA PRO A 168 -12.73 -12.76 0.43
C PRO A 168 -13.43 -11.39 0.41
N VAL A 169 -13.85 -10.93 -0.77
CA VAL A 169 -14.50 -9.62 -0.93
C VAL A 169 -15.75 -9.55 -0.03
N PRO A 170 -15.84 -8.59 0.91
CA PRO A 170 -17.00 -8.46 1.78
C PRO A 170 -18.30 -8.19 1.00
N ALA A 171 -19.42 -8.63 1.58
CA ALA A 171 -20.73 -8.31 1.02
C ALA A 171 -21.07 -6.81 1.19
N GLY A 172 -21.93 -6.28 0.30
CA GLY A 172 -22.51 -4.94 0.41
C GLY A 172 -22.14 -4.01 -0.75
N ASP A 173 -23.02 -3.05 -1.03
CA ASP A 173 -22.97 -2.19 -2.22
C ASP A 173 -21.67 -1.41 -2.34
N LYS A 174 -21.11 -0.94 -1.20
CA LYS A 174 -19.81 -0.28 -1.17
C LYS A 174 -18.79 -1.19 -1.87
N HIS A 175 -18.67 -2.46 -1.48
CA HIS A 175 -17.71 -3.41 -2.06
C HIS A 175 -18.05 -3.86 -3.49
N GLN A 176 -19.14 -3.40 -4.10
CA GLN A 176 -19.47 -3.72 -5.49
C GLN A 176 -19.13 -2.59 -6.46
N THR A 177 -18.82 -1.38 -5.99
CA THR A 177 -18.32 -0.29 -6.84
C THR A 177 -16.99 -0.66 -7.51
N ILE A 178 -16.85 -0.36 -8.81
CA ILE A 178 -15.70 -0.77 -9.64
C ILE A 178 -15.00 0.39 -10.36
N ASP A 179 -15.62 1.57 -10.42
CA ASP A 179 -15.17 2.71 -11.20
C ASP A 179 -14.57 3.85 -10.35
N ASP A 180 -14.65 3.72 -9.02
CA ASP A 180 -13.99 4.57 -8.04
C ASP A 180 -12.54 4.12 -7.78
N LEU A 181 -11.72 5.01 -7.22
CA LEU A 181 -10.32 4.68 -6.89
C LEU A 181 -10.19 3.47 -5.95
N PRO A 182 -11.03 3.32 -4.92
CA PRO A 182 -11.01 2.11 -4.10
C PRO A 182 -11.33 0.83 -4.88
N GLY A 183 -12.31 0.86 -5.79
CA GLY A 183 -12.62 -0.26 -6.69
C GLY A 183 -11.47 -0.61 -7.63
N LEU A 184 -10.77 0.41 -8.15
CA LEU A 184 -9.56 0.25 -8.96
C LEU A 184 -8.36 -0.24 -8.13
N ALA A 185 -8.32 0.03 -6.83
CA ALA A 185 -7.25 -0.46 -5.97
C ALA A 185 -7.38 -1.97 -5.77
N ARG A 186 -8.60 -2.44 -5.55
CA ARG A 186 -8.92 -3.87 -5.58
C ARG A 186 -8.59 -4.51 -6.92
N ALA A 187 -8.87 -3.84 -8.04
CA ALA A 187 -8.54 -4.38 -9.35
C ALA A 187 -7.02 -4.55 -9.52
N ALA A 188 -6.22 -3.59 -9.05
CA ALA A 188 -4.77 -3.68 -9.07
C ALA A 188 -4.26 -4.85 -8.20
N ASP A 189 -4.81 -5.00 -7.00
CA ASP A 189 -4.49 -6.12 -6.10
C ASP A 189 -4.80 -7.48 -6.74
N LEU A 190 -6.03 -7.69 -7.21
CA LEU A 190 -6.44 -8.97 -7.81
C LEU A 190 -5.68 -9.34 -9.10
N VAL A 191 -5.27 -8.35 -9.90
CA VAL A 191 -4.48 -8.58 -11.11
C VAL A 191 -2.99 -8.79 -10.78
N GLY A 192 -2.50 -8.21 -9.68
CA GLY A 192 -1.15 -8.38 -9.18
C GLY A 192 -0.92 -9.63 -8.32
N GLN A 193 -1.98 -10.44 -8.09
CA GLN A 193 -1.90 -11.76 -7.45
C GLN A 193 -1.32 -12.85 -8.38
#